data_AF-A0A1I5DJ98-F1
#
_entry.id   AF-A0A1I5DJ98-F1
#
_cell.length_a   1.000
_cell.length_b   1.000
_cell.length_c   1.000
_cell.angle_alpha   90.00
_cell.angle_beta   90.00
_cell.angle_gamma   90.00
#
_symmetry.space_group_name_H-M   'P 1'
#
loop_
_entity.id
_entity.type
_entity.pdbx_description
1 polymer ?
#
loop_
_entity_poly.entity_id
_entity_poly.type
_entity_poly.pdbx_seq_one_letter_code
_entity_poly.pdbx_strand_id
1 'polypeptide(L)'
;MRSTPFLLCAVILCLLFTGCRKDDDQYYKGVVVYQSCTTTVVAVTNRDYGVAWTNCHNGARYEHVFEAHVAGTAALGEGLRPGDKIRFELAPRETFAHCKVMDCVPALTASIILR
;
A
#
# COMPACT_ATOMS: atom_id res chain seq x y z
N MET A 1 -53.92 31.71 18.84
CA MET A 1 -53.72 30.60 17.87
C MET A 1 -52.25 30.62 17.46
N ARG A 2 -51.56 29.50 17.67
CA ARG A 2 -50.12 29.40 17.93
C ARG A 2 -49.39 28.94 16.66
N SER A 3 -48.28 29.61 16.37
CA SER A 3 -47.48 29.52 15.15
C SER A 3 -46.91 28.12 14.88
N THR A 4 -47.17 27.63 13.67
CA THR A 4 -46.29 26.84 12.78
C THR A 4 -45.16 25.99 13.38
N PRO A 5 -45.33 24.65 13.46
CA PRO A 5 -44.24 23.70 13.65
C PRO A 5 -44.00 22.88 12.37
N PHE A 6 -43.53 23.50 11.28
CA PHE A 6 -43.20 22.74 10.04
C PHE A 6 -41.78 22.99 9.52
N LEU A 7 -41.03 23.91 10.11
CA LEU A 7 -39.69 24.30 9.63
C LEU A 7 -38.53 23.49 10.25
N LEU A 8 -38.79 22.66 11.27
CA LEU A 8 -37.74 21.91 11.97
C LEU A 8 -37.38 20.56 11.32
N CYS A 9 -38.22 20.02 10.43
CA CYS A 9 -37.99 18.70 9.84
C CYS A 9 -37.01 18.71 8.65
N ALA A 10 -36.80 19.86 8.02
CA ALA A 10 -35.96 19.97 6.82
C ALA A 10 -34.44 20.02 7.14
N VAL A 11 -34.06 20.43 8.34
CA VAL A 11 -32.64 20.60 8.71
C VAL A 11 -31.97 19.26 9.05
N ILE A 12 -32.75 18.27 9.49
CA ILE A 12 -32.23 16.96 9.91
C ILE A 12 -31.88 16.08 8.70
N LEU A 13 -32.54 16.26 7.55
CA LEU A 13 -32.28 15.46 6.34
C LEU A 13 -30.97 15.82 5.62
N CYS A 14 -30.46 17.04 5.77
CA CYS A 14 -29.21 17.47 5.14
C CYS A 14 -27.94 16.93 5.84
N LEU A 15 -28.06 16.47 7.09
CA LEU A 15 -26.93 15.92 7.86
C LEU A 15 -26.64 14.45 7.55
N LEU A 16 -27.50 13.77 6.76
CA LEU A 16 -27.29 12.38 6.35
C LEU A 16 -26.43 12.23 5.09
N PHE A 17 -26.08 13.33 4.41
CA PHE A 17 -25.32 13.32 3.16
C PHE A 17 -23.92 13.90 3.25
N THR A 18 -23.42 14.25 4.45
CA THR A 18 -21.98 14.41 4.65
C THR A 18 -21.32 13.04 4.78
N GLY A 19 -21.55 12.18 3.80
CA GLY A 19 -20.69 11.04 3.56
C GLY A 19 -19.31 11.60 3.25
N CYS A 20 -18.38 11.48 4.19
CA CYS A 20 -16.97 11.67 3.91
C CYS A 20 -16.62 10.70 2.78
N ARG A 21 -16.66 11.21 1.55
CA ARG A 21 -16.20 10.48 0.38
C ARG A 21 -14.70 10.39 0.57
N LYS A 22 -14.25 9.28 1.16
CA LYS A 22 -12.86 8.94 1.32
C LYS A 22 -12.30 8.92 -0.09
N ASP A 23 -11.50 9.92 -0.41
CA ASP A 23 -10.74 9.95 -1.66
C ASP A 23 -10.04 8.60 -1.74
N ASP A 24 -10.42 7.78 -2.72
CA ASP A 24 -9.73 6.54 -2.99
C ASP A 24 -8.32 6.95 -3.37
N ASP A 25 -7.40 6.89 -2.41
CA ASP A 25 -5.99 7.20 -2.60
C ASP A 25 -5.57 6.51 -3.89
N GLN A 26 -5.29 7.27 -4.96
CA GLN A 26 -4.95 6.72 -6.28
C GLN A 26 -3.71 5.78 -6.22
N TYR A 27 -2.98 5.85 -5.10
CA TYR A 27 -1.72 5.19 -4.81
C TYR A 27 -1.87 4.12 -3.72
N TYR A 28 -1.01 3.10 -3.79
CA TYR A 28 -0.78 2.19 -2.69
C TYR A 28 0.12 2.85 -1.63
N LYS A 29 -0.12 2.52 -0.37
CA LYS A 29 0.71 2.91 0.78
C LYS A 29 1.28 1.64 1.39
N GLY A 30 2.59 1.61 1.60
CA GLY A 30 3.25 0.46 2.18
C GLY A 30 4.35 0.81 3.16
N VAL A 31 4.78 -0.21 3.90
CA VAL A 31 5.96 -0.16 4.77
C VAL A 31 6.93 -1.22 4.30
N VAL A 32 8.19 -0.86 4.14
CA VAL A 32 9.25 -1.83 3.86
C VAL A 32 9.47 -2.66 5.12
N VAL A 33 9.23 -3.97 5.05
CA VAL A 33 9.33 -4.86 6.21
C VAL A 33 10.60 -5.70 6.22
N TYR A 34 11.25 -5.83 5.06
CA TYR A 34 12.52 -6.52 4.90
C TYR A 34 13.27 -5.98 3.69
N GLN A 35 14.59 -5.87 3.80
CA GLN A 35 15.45 -5.52 2.69
C GLN A 35 16.79 -6.24 2.83
N SER A 36 17.26 -6.77 1.70
CA SER A 36 18.58 -7.36 1.49
C SER A 36 19.20 -6.76 0.22
N CYS A 37 20.38 -7.25 -0.16
CA CYS A 37 21.04 -6.81 -1.39
C CYS A 37 20.22 -7.12 -2.67
N THR A 38 19.29 -8.08 -2.61
CA THR A 38 18.56 -8.57 -3.78
C THR A 38 17.05 -8.52 -3.62
N THR A 39 16.55 -8.36 -2.40
CA THR A 39 15.13 -8.44 -2.09
C THR A 39 14.69 -7.22 -1.31
N THR A 40 13.55 -6.65 -1.69
CA THR A 40 12.82 -5.68 -0.88
C THR A 40 11.40 -6.20 -0.71
N VAL A 41 10.91 -6.30 0.53
CA VAL A 41 9.54 -6.74 0.81
C VAL A 41 8.76 -5.58 1.39
N VAL A 42 7.58 -5.33 0.79
CA VAL A 42 6.69 -4.24 1.18
C VAL A 42 5.39 -4.85 1.71
N ALA A 43 4.96 -4.40 2.89
CA ALA A 43 3.62 -4.65 3.43
C ALA A 43 2.68 -3.52 3.02
N VAL A 44 1.58 -3.85 2.34
CA VAL A 44 0.55 -2.88 1.96
C VAL A 44 -0.34 -2.57 3.15
N THR A 45 -0.62 -1.28 3.34
CA THR A 45 -1.31 -0.77 4.54
C THR A 45 -2.67 -0.14 4.27
N ASN A 46 -3.00 0.17 3.01
CA ASN A 46 -4.25 0.83 2.66
C ASN A 46 -5.18 0.01 1.75
N ARG A 47 -4.77 -1.19 1.32
CA ARG A 47 -5.52 -2.04 0.38
C ARG A 47 -5.20 -3.52 0.64
N ASP A 48 -6.12 -4.39 0.23
CA ASP A 48 -5.90 -5.84 0.22
C ASP A 48 -5.11 -6.24 -1.03
N TYR A 49 -3.79 -6.08 -0.95
CA TYR A 49 -2.85 -6.50 -1.98
C TYR A 49 -1.65 -7.15 -1.32
N GLY A 50 -1.33 -8.37 -1.72
CA GLY A 50 -0.20 -9.12 -1.17
C GLY A 50 -0.57 -10.56 -0.84
N VAL A 51 0.37 -11.24 -0.20
CA VAL A 51 0.23 -12.61 0.30
C VAL A 51 0.72 -12.69 1.73
N ALA A 52 0.33 -13.75 2.44
CA ALA A 52 0.95 -14.11 3.70
C ALA A 52 2.40 -14.57 3.46
N TRP A 53 3.32 -14.17 4.33
CA TRP A 53 4.71 -14.61 4.28
C TRP A 53 5.33 -14.65 5.67
N THR A 54 6.17 -15.65 5.90
CA THR A 54 6.99 -15.76 7.10
C THR A 54 8.43 -15.54 6.70
N ASN A 55 9.06 -14.50 7.25
CA ASN A 55 10.45 -14.21 6.98
C ASN A 55 11.33 -15.30 7.60
N CYS A 56 12.09 -16.01 6.77
CA CYS A 56 12.91 -17.13 7.22
C CYS A 56 14.11 -16.68 8.09
N HIS A 57 14.53 -15.42 8.00
CA HIS A 57 15.69 -14.90 8.72
C HIS A 57 15.38 -14.57 10.18
N ASN A 58 14.15 -14.14 10.48
CA ASN A 58 13.76 -13.71 11.83
C ASN A 58 12.45 -14.34 12.36
N GLY A 59 11.76 -15.17 11.56
CA GLY A 59 10.51 -15.83 11.93
C GLY A 59 9.28 -14.90 11.98
N ALA A 60 9.41 -13.63 11.64
CA ALA A 60 8.30 -12.68 11.67
C ALA A 60 7.28 -13.01 10.58
N ARG A 61 6.00 -12.93 10.93
CA ARG A 61 4.87 -13.21 10.04
C ARG A 61 4.24 -11.91 9.58
N TYR A 62 3.97 -11.81 8.29
CA TYR A 62 3.37 -10.65 7.67
C TYR A 62 2.21 -11.07 6.78
N GLU A 63 1.20 -10.21 6.71
CA GLU A 63 0.07 -10.31 5.80
C GLU A 63 0.15 -9.15 4.79
N HIS A 64 -0.48 -9.32 3.63
CA HIS A 64 -0.50 -8.31 2.57
C HIS A 64 0.90 -7.83 2.14
N VAL A 65 1.84 -8.76 1.99
CA VAL A 65 3.21 -8.45 1.51
C VAL A 65 3.49 -8.96 0.11
N PHE A 66 4.47 -8.34 -0.55
CA PHE A 66 5.01 -8.79 -1.83
C PHE A 66 6.49 -8.38 -1.94
N GLU A 67 7.24 -9.09 -2.77
CA GLU A 67 8.58 -8.65 -3.20
C GLU A 67 8.44 -7.50 -4.19
N ALA A 68 9.01 -6.36 -3.86
CA ALA A 68 8.96 -5.14 -4.66
C ALA A 68 10.24 -4.95 -5.47
N HIS A 69 10.08 -4.75 -6.78
CA HIS A 69 11.13 -4.22 -7.64
C HIS A 69 10.85 -2.74 -7.91
N VAL A 70 11.73 -1.86 -7.46
CA VAL A 70 11.52 -0.42 -7.70
C VAL A 70 11.94 -0.09 -9.14
N ALA A 71 10.97 0.35 -9.91
CA ALA A 71 11.09 0.77 -11.30
C ALA A 71 11.26 2.28 -11.44
N GLY A 72 11.90 2.71 -12.52
CA GLY A 72 12.10 4.11 -12.88
C GLY A 72 13.44 4.71 -12.45
N THR A 73 13.73 5.92 -12.93
CA THR A 73 15.00 6.65 -12.71
C THR A 73 15.05 7.40 -11.39
N ALA A 74 14.11 7.17 -10.48
CA ALA A 74 14.15 7.78 -9.16
C ALA A 74 15.41 7.27 -8.46
N ALA A 75 16.41 8.14 -8.34
CA ALA A 75 17.65 7.85 -7.65
C ALA A 75 17.33 7.55 -6.18
N LEU A 76 17.09 6.28 -5.88
CA LEU A 76 17.07 5.75 -4.54
C LEU A 76 18.51 5.79 -4.03
N GLY A 77 18.98 6.96 -3.61
CA GLY A 77 20.38 7.18 -3.21
C GLY A 77 20.92 6.04 -2.33
N GLU A 78 20.28 5.81 -1.18
CA GLU A 78 20.66 4.73 -0.25
C GLU A 78 19.78 3.47 -0.34
N GLY A 79 18.93 3.34 -1.37
CA GLY A 79 17.92 2.29 -1.43
C GLY A 79 16.77 2.51 -0.42
N LEU A 80 15.80 1.58 -0.44
CA LEU A 80 14.75 1.51 0.58
C LEU A 80 15.24 0.71 1.80
N ARG A 81 14.82 1.09 3.01
CA ARG A 81 15.22 0.44 4.26
C ARG A 81 14.02 -0.10 5.03
N PRO A 82 14.19 -1.15 5.86
CA PRO A 82 13.12 -1.62 6.74
C PRO A 82 12.60 -0.50 7.64
N GLY A 83 11.29 -0.31 7.67
CA GLY A 83 10.60 0.77 8.39
C GLY A 83 10.18 1.95 7.50
N ASP A 84 10.72 2.07 6.28
CA ASP A 84 10.37 3.15 5.36
C ASP A 84 8.90 3.07 4.96
N LYS A 85 8.20 4.20 5.10
CA LYS A 85 6.83 4.38 4.62
C LYS A 85 6.87 4.91 3.20
N ILE A 86 6.30 4.17 2.27
CA ILE A 86 6.33 4.51 0.84
C ILE A 86 4.92 4.68 0.27
N ARG A 87 4.83 5.52 -0.76
CA ARG A 87 3.69 5.60 -1.66
C ARG A 87 4.13 5.12 -3.03
N PHE A 88 3.29 4.33 -3.69
CA PHE A 88 3.66 3.74 -4.96
C PHE A 88 2.47 3.40 -5.85
N GLU A 89 2.77 3.20 -7.13
CA GLU A 89 1.90 2.55 -8.10
C GLU A 89 2.50 1.22 -8.54
N LEU A 90 1.67 0.28 -8.98
CA LEU A 90 2.15 -0.94 -9.63
C LEU A 90 2.55 -0.62 -11.08
N ALA A 91 3.77 -0.96 -11.46
CA ALA A 91 4.26 -0.71 -12.81
C ALA A 91 3.58 -1.66 -13.81
N PRO A 92 2.91 -1.17 -14.87
CA PRO A 92 2.31 -2.04 -15.86
C PRO A 92 3.39 -2.66 -16.77
N ARG A 93 3.39 -4.00 -16.86
CA ARG A 93 4.12 -4.78 -17.88
C ARG A 93 5.65 -4.74 -17.84
N GLU A 94 6.26 -4.71 -16.66
CA GLU A 94 7.70 -4.99 -16.59
C GLU A 94 7.97 -6.49 -16.55
N THR A 95 8.75 -6.99 -17.50
CA THR A 95 9.36 -8.31 -17.45
C THR A 95 10.73 -8.18 -16.78
N PHE A 96 10.79 -8.46 -15.48
CA PHE A 96 12.06 -8.56 -14.76
C PHE A 96 12.73 -9.90 -15.06
N ALA A 97 13.99 -9.85 -15.50
CA ALA A 97 14.84 -11.03 -15.56
C ALA A 97 15.27 -11.37 -14.13
N HIS A 98 14.70 -12.44 -13.57
CA HIS A 98 15.11 -12.92 -12.25
C HIS A 98 16.53 -13.49 -12.34
N CYS A 99 17.53 -12.72 -11.93
CA CYS A 99 18.69 -13.34 -11.30
C CYS A 99 18.22 -13.83 -9.94
N LYS A 100 17.63 -15.03 -9.88
CA LYS A 100 17.23 -15.67 -8.62
C LYS A 100 18.48 -15.98 -7.79
N VAL A 101 18.97 -14.99 -7.08
CA VAL A 101 19.68 -15.23 -5.83
C VAL A 101 18.61 -15.74 -4.87
N MET A 102 18.81 -16.95 -4.35
CA MET A 102 17.83 -17.63 -3.48
C MET A 102 17.74 -16.91 -2.12
N ASP A 103 17.03 -15.78 -2.06
CA ASP A 103 16.53 -15.21 -0.81
C ASP A 103 15.13 -15.77 -0.52
N CYS A 104 14.71 -15.77 0.75
CA CYS A 104 13.40 -16.28 1.13
C CYS A 104 12.30 -15.24 0.92
N VAL A 105 11.88 -15.07 -0.33
CA VAL A 105 10.93 -14.02 -0.72
C VAL A 105 9.45 -14.46 -0.61
N PRO A 106 8.48 -13.53 -0.51
CA PRO A 106 7.06 -13.84 -0.70
C PRO A 106 6.79 -14.46 -2.08
N ALA A 107 5.71 -15.23 -2.19
CA ALA A 107 5.31 -15.86 -3.46
C ALA A 107 4.79 -14.86 -4.52
N LEU A 108 4.49 -13.62 -4.11
CA LEU A 108 4.06 -12.54 -4.99
C LEU A 108 5.19 -11.54 -5.17
N THR A 109 5.51 -11.23 -6.41
CA THR A 109 6.51 -10.24 -6.82
C THR A 109 5.86 -9.22 -7.75
N ALA A 110 6.19 -7.94 -7.59
CA ALA A 110 5.70 -6.88 -8.47
C ALA A 110 6.69 -5.73 -8.61
N SER A 111 6.70 -5.10 -9.79
CA SER A 111 7.38 -3.82 -10.00
C SER A 111 6.52 -2.66 -9.48
N ILE A 112 7.16 -1.69 -8.84
CA ILE A 112 6.52 -0.50 -8.28
C ILE A 112 7.21 0.77 -8.74
N ILE A 113 6.45 1.84 -8.93
CA ILE A 113 6.95 3.19 -9.17
C ILE A 113 6.67 4.02 -7.94
N LEU A 114 7.72 4.55 -7.30
CA LEU A 114 7.59 5.38 -6.10
C LEU A 114 6.99 6.75 -6.41
N ARG A 115 6.27 7.31 -5.45
CA ARG A 115 5.47 8.55 -5.57
C ARG A 115 5.62 9.45 -4.36
#